data_AF-A0A934TE70-F1
#
_entry.id   AF-A0A934TE70-F1
#
_cell.length_a   1.000
_cell.length_b   1.000
_cell.length_c   1.000
_cell.angle_alpha   90.00
_cell.angle_beta   90.00
_cell.angle_gamma   90.00
#
_symmetry.space_group_name_H-M   'P 1'
#
loop_
_entity.id
_entity.type
_entity.pdbx_description
1 polymer ?
#
loop_
_entity_poly.entity_id
_entity_poly.type
_entity_poly.pdbx_seq_one_letter_code
_entity_poly.pdbx_strand_id
1 'polypeptide(L)' 'MDKLEDTEFFNLLTVENTQEVTNLRLQNAYDNFLKEVIILSQSETDFSMLFRTLNMIRIEFVFLQSLFQYEQGKKCP' A
#
# COMPACT_ATOMS: atom_id res chain seq x y z
N MET A 1 -1.42 -15.66 -4.27
CA MET A 1 -1.44 -15.58 -2.79
C MET A 1 -0.47 -16.60 -2.22
N ASP A 2 -0.49 -17.84 -2.70
CA ASP A 2 0.34 -18.97 -2.27
C ASP A 2 1.83 -18.60 -2.06
N LYS A 3 2.45 -17.89 -3.02
CA LYS A 3 3.88 -17.51 -2.94
C LYS A 3 4.24 -16.53 -1.81
N LEU A 4 3.28 -15.71 -1.34
CA LEU A 4 3.50 -14.73 -0.27
C LEU A 4 3.33 -15.36 1.12
N GLU A 5 2.41 -16.32 1.24
CA GLU A 5 2.16 -17.06 2.47
C GLU A 5 3.35 -17.95 2.86
N ASP A 6 4.10 -18.44 1.87
CA ASP A 6 5.31 -19.25 2.08
C ASP A 6 6.56 -18.44 2.49
N THR A 7 6.47 -17.13 2.63
CA THR A 7 7.63 -16.29 2.94
C THR A 7 8.11 -16.47 4.39
N GLU A 8 9.42 -16.30 4.61
CA GLU A 8 9.99 -16.33 5.97
C GLU A 8 9.27 -15.33 6.90
N PHE A 9 8.84 -14.18 6.37
CA PHE A 9 8.11 -13.19 7.14
C PHE A 9 6.81 -13.74 7.74
N PHE A 10 5.97 -14.39 6.93
CA PHE A 10 4.73 -15.00 7.42
C PHE A 10 5.01 -16.13 8.42
N ASN A 11 6.00 -16.97 8.13
CA ASN A 11 6.42 -18.03 9.04
C ASN A 11 6.83 -17.46 10.41
N LEU A 12 7.64 -16.40 10.44
CA LEU A 12 8.08 -15.74 11.68
C LEU A 12 6.92 -15.12 12.48
N LEU A 13 5.85 -14.69 11.83
CA LEU A 13 4.64 -14.17 12.49
C LEU A 13 3.76 -15.28 13.09
N THR A 14 3.79 -16.48 12.51
CA THR A 14 2.97 -17.63 12.94
C THR A 14 3.63 -18.52 14.01
N VAL A 15 4.90 -18.29 14.33
CA VAL A 15 5.61 -19.06 15.35
C VAL A 15 5.07 -18.70 16.74
N GLU A 16 4.27 -19.59 17.31
CA GLU A 16 3.66 -19.42 18.65
C GLU A 16 4.68 -19.52 19.81
N ASN A 17 5.83 -20.17 19.59
CA ASN A 17 6.88 -20.31 20.58
C ASN A 17 8.15 -19.60 20.10
N THR A 18 8.36 -18.41 20.64
CA THR A 18 9.46 -17.47 20.40
C THR A 18 10.82 -18.11 20.66
N GLN A 19 11.32 -18.86 19.68
CA GLN A 19 12.76 -18.87 19.43
C GLN A 19 13.12 -17.42 19.14
N GLU A 20 13.92 -16.79 20.01
CA GLU A 20 14.17 -15.34 20.05
C GLU A 20 14.33 -14.76 18.64
N VAL A 21 13.22 -14.31 18.05
CA VAL A 21 13.23 -13.74 16.71
C VAL A 21 13.82 -12.36 16.91
N THR A 22 15.08 -12.21 16.51
CA THR A 22 15.74 -10.92 16.62
C THR A 22 15.02 -9.91 15.73
N ASN A 23 14.90 -8.67 16.19
CA ASN A 23 14.32 -7.58 15.38
C ASN A 23 15.01 -7.46 14.01
N LEU A 24 16.32 -7.70 13.97
CA LEU A 24 17.10 -7.73 12.73
C LEU A 24 16.61 -8.82 11.76
N ARG A 25 16.37 -10.03 12.25
CA ARG A 25 15.87 -11.13 11.42
C ARG A 25 14.46 -10.86 10.91
N LEU A 26 13.58 -10.35 11.78
CA LEU A 26 12.22 -9.99 11.40
C LEU A 26 12.22 -8.89 10.33
N GLN A 27 13.07 -7.87 10.49
CA GLN A 27 13.19 -6.77 9.53
C GLN A 27 13.75 -7.23 8.19
N ASN A 28 14.79 -8.07 8.18
CA ASN A 28 15.33 -8.64 6.95
C ASN A 28 14.29 -9.50 6.21
N ALA A 29 13.48 -10.27 6.94
CA ALA A 29 12.39 -11.06 6.36
C ALA A 29 11.29 -10.16 5.76
N TYR A 30 10.94 -9.07 6.45
CA TYR A 30 9.98 -8.07 5.96
C TYR A 30 10.46 -7.39 4.67
N ASP A 31 11.73 -6.97 4.60
CA ASP A 31 12.30 -6.32 3.42
C ASP A 31 12.29 -7.26 2.20
N ASN A 32 12.53 -8.56 2.41
CA ASN A 32 12.46 -9.56 1.35
C ASN A 32 11.01 -9.85 0.92
N PHE A 33 10.07 -9.89 1.87
CA PHE A 33 8.64 -9.99 1.58
C PHE A 33 8.16 -8.83 0.69
N LEU A 34 8.57 -7.59 0.99
CA LEU A 34 8.21 -6.43 0.18
C LEU A 34 8.74 -6.54 -1.27
N LYS A 35 9.94 -7.07 -1.49
CA LYS A 35 10.46 -7.30 -2.85
C LYS A 35 9.59 -8.28 -3.62
N GLU A 36 9.14 -9.37 -3.01
CA GLU A 36 8.22 -10.32 -3.63
C GLU A 36 6.85 -9.70 -3.92
N VAL A 37 6.31 -8.88 -3.01
CA VAL A 37 5.07 -8.11 -3.25
C VAL A 37 5.23 -7.17 -4.45
N ILE A 38 6.36 -6.47 -4.55
CA ILE A 38 6.66 -5.59 -5.68
C ILE A 38 6.74 -6.40 -6.98
N ILE A 39 7.44 -7.54 -6.99
CA ILE A 39 7.55 -8.41 -8.17
C ILE A 39 6.19 -8.98 -8.60
N LEU A 40 5.34 -9.39 -7.65
CA LEU A 40 4.00 -9.91 -7.97
C LEU A 40 3.03 -8.80 -8.43
N SER A 41 3.19 -7.59 -7.89
CA SER A 41 2.42 -6.41 -8.33
C SER A 41 2.93 -5.83 -9.65
N GLN A 42 4.06 -6.31 -10.17
CA GLN A 42 4.56 -6.03 -11.52
C GLN A 42 3.84 -6.84 -12.63
N SER A 43 2.67 -7.41 -12.38
CA SER A 43 1.64 -7.43 -13.43
C SER A 43 1.18 -5.98 -13.66
N GLU A 44 2.08 -5.20 -14.29
CA GLU A 44 2.17 -3.73 -14.30
C GLU A 44 0.87 -3.00 -14.66
N THR A 45 -0.05 -3.68 -15.34
CA THR A 45 -1.32 -3.11 -15.77
C THR A 45 -2.19 -2.74 -14.56
N ASP A 46 -2.28 -3.59 -13.54
CA ASP A 46 -3.25 -3.36 -12.46
C ASP A 46 -2.77 -2.34 -11.43
N PHE A 47 -1.49 -2.35 -11.03
CA PHE A 47 -0.98 -1.37 -10.08
C PHE A 47 -0.85 0.03 -10.69
N SER A 48 -0.35 0.15 -11.93
CA SER A 48 -0.26 1.44 -12.62
C SER A 48 -1.64 2.00 -12.93
N MET A 49 -2.59 1.15 -13.35
CA MET A 49 -3.98 1.54 -13.58
C MET A 49 -4.69 1.93 -12.27
N LEU A 50 -4.49 1.19 -11.19
CA LEU A 50 -5.03 1.53 -9.87
C LEU A 50 -4.47 2.86 -9.36
N PHE A 51 -3.14 3.05 -9.45
CA PHE A 51 -2.49 4.28 -9.03
C PHE A 51 -2.94 5.50 -9.86
N ARG A 52 -3.09 5.35 -11.18
CA ARG A 52 -3.63 6.40 -12.05
C ARG A 52 -5.10 6.70 -11.71
N THR A 53 -5.91 5.67 -11.51
CA THR A 53 -7.33 5.81 -11.14
C THR A 53 -7.49 6.55 -9.81
N LEU A 54 -6.73 6.16 -8.78
CA LEU A 54 -6.75 6.80 -7.47
C LEU A 54 -6.32 8.28 -7.54
N ASN A 55 -5.29 8.59 -8.34
CA ASN A 55 -4.87 9.97 -8.53
C ASN A 55 -5.93 10.81 -9.26
N MET A 56 -6.59 10.26 -10.28
CA MET A 56 -7.69 10.97 -10.96
C MET A 56 -8.87 11.25 -10.02
N ILE A 57 -9.29 10.26 -9.22
CA ILE A 57 -10.36 10.43 -8.24
C ILE A 57 -10.00 11.53 -7.23
N ARG A 58 -8.75 11.57 -6.75
CA ARG A 58 -8.29 12.62 -5.82
C ARG A 58 -8.35 14.01 -6.46
N ILE A 59 -7.91 14.17 -7.70
CA ILE A 59 -7.96 15.46 -8.43
C ILE A 59 -9.42 15.91 -8.58
N GLU A 60 -10.30 15.02 -9.01
CA GLU A 60 -11.72 15.31 -9.19
C GLU A 60 -12.39 15.71 -7.87
N PHE A 61 -12.07 15.01 -6.78
CA PHE A 61 -12.63 15.33 -5.46
C PHE A 61 -12.18 16.69 -4.94
N VAL A 62 -10.90 17.06 -5.14
CA VAL A 62 -10.39 18.39 -4.80
C VAL A 62 -11.08 19.47 -5.64
N PHE A 63 -11.32 19.21 -6.92
CA PHE A 63 -12.04 20.12 -7.80
C PHE A 63 -13.51 20.30 -7.39
N LEU A 64 -14.22 19.20 -7.11
CA LEU A 64 -15.60 19.27 -6.61
C LEU A 64 -15.69 19.97 -5.25
N GLN A 65 -14.71 19.75 -4.36
CA GLN A 65 -14.64 20.44 -3.08
C GLN A 65 -14.41 21.95 -3.27
N SER A 66 -13.57 22.36 -4.22
CA SER A 66 -13.32 23.78 -4.51
C SER A 66 -14.54 24.45 -5.15
N LEU A 67 -15.23 23.76 -6.07
CA LEU A 67 -16.51 24.21 -6.64
C LEU A 67 -17.58 24.38 -5.56
N PHE A 68 -17.76 23.37 -4.71
CA PHE A 68 -18.73 23.43 -3.61
C PHE A 68 -18.44 24.60 -2.65
N GLN A 69 -17.16 24.87 -2.36
CA GLN A 69 -16.78 26.03 -1.54
C GLN A 69 -17.05 27.36 -2.23
N TYR A 70 -16.90 27.44 -3.55
CA TYR A 70 -17.21 28.62 -4.36
C TYR A 70 -18.72 28.88 -4.40
N GLU A 71 -19.53 27.84 -4.58
CA GLU A 71 -21.00 27.91 -4.62
C GLU A 71 -21.63 28.21 -3.26
N GLN A 72 -20.99 27.79 -2.15
CA GLN A 72 -21.42 28.10 -0.78
C GLN A 72 -21.06 29.52 -0.32
N GLY A 73 -20.69 30.42 -1.24
CA GLY A 73 -20.56 31.84 -0.96
C GLY A 73 -19.39 32.23 -0.06
N LYS A 74 -18.38 31.36 0.12
CA LYS A 74 -17.08 31.81 0.63
C LYS A 74 -16.41 32.62 -0.47
N LYS A 75 -16.78 33.90 -0.57
CA LYS A 75 -15.95 34.90 -1.24
C LYS A 75 -14.54 34.75 -0.69
N CYS A 76 -13.57 34.57 -1.58
CA CYS A 76 -12.17 34.75 -1.24
C CYS A 76 -12.01 36.07 -0.46
N PRO A 77 -11.14 36.16 0.56
CA PRO A 77 -10.67 37.46 1.03
C PRO A 77 -10.02 38.24 -0.12
#